data_AF-A0A1I1MU53-F1
#
_entry.id   AF-A0A1I1MU53-F1
#
_cell.length_a   1.000
_cell.length_b   1.000
_cell.length_c   1.000
_cell.angle_alpha   90.00
_cell.angle_beta   90.00
_cell.angle_gamma   90.00
#
_symmetry.space_group_name_H-M   'P 1'
#
loop_
_entity.id
_entity.type
_entity.pdbx_description
1 polymer ?
#
loop_
_entity_poly.entity_id
_entity_poly.type
_entity_poly.pdbx_seq_one_letter_code
_entity_poly.pdbx_strand_id
1 'polypeptide(L)' 'MKKIVGYVFLILSFAVWGIIAALPFIDISKGEIAAATTVLIISGEVLFVASIALLGKEVWGHIKAIFTRKK' A
#
# COMPACT_ATOMS: atom_id res chain seq x y z
N MET A 1 14.57 -7.99 -11.06
CA MET A 1 13.86 -8.52 -9.86
C MET A 1 13.52 -7.43 -8.83
N LYS A 2 14.46 -6.60 -8.36
CA LYS A 2 14.20 -5.54 -7.36
C LYS A 2 13.02 -4.61 -7.71
N LYS A 3 12.94 -4.13 -8.97
CA LYS A 3 11.82 -3.28 -9.43
C LYS A 3 10.47 -4.02 -9.41
N ILE A 4 10.43 -5.31 -9.77
CA ILE A 4 9.20 -6.13 -9.72
C ILE A 4 8.70 -6.23 -8.28
N VAL A 5 9.59 -6.55 -7.33
CA VAL A 5 9.26 -6.59 -5.89
C VAL A 5 8.76 -5.22 -5.41
N GLY A 6 9.39 -4.13 -5.86
CA GLY A 6 8.93 -2.78 -5.56
C GLY A 6 7.51 -2.50 -6.05
N TYR A 7 7.16 -2.90 -7.27
CA TYR A 7 5.79 -2.74 -7.77
C TYR A 7 4.78 -3.61 -7.01
N VAL A 8 5.16 -4.85 -6.67
CA VAL A 8 4.31 -5.73 -5.86
C VAL A 8 4.05 -5.09 -4.49
N PHE A 9 5.08 -4.55 -3.83
CA PHE A 9 4.93 -3.86 -2.55
C PHE A 9 4.04 -2.63 -2.66
N LEU A 10 4.20 -1.85 -3.74
CA LEU A 10 3.35 -0.68 -4.00
C LEU A 10 1.88 -1.08 -4.19
N ILE A 11 1.60 -2.16 -4.92
CA ILE A 11 0.22 -2.63 -5.11
C ILE A 11 -0.37 -3.13 -3.79
N LEU A 12 0.40 -3.94 -3.04
CA LEU A 12 -0.05 -4.48 -1.76
C LEU A 12 -0.27 -3.39 -0.71
N SER A 13 0.51 -2.31 -0.71
CA SER A 13 0.30 -1.19 0.21
C SER A 13 -1.04 -0.48 0.01
N PHE A 14 -1.65 -0.56 -1.18
CA PHE A 14 -3.01 -0.06 -1.40
C PHE A 14 -4.08 -1.13 -1.18
N ALA A 15 -3.75 -2.40 -1.40
CA ALA A 15 -4.68 -3.51 -1.19
C ALA A 15 -5.17 -3.62 0.26
N VAL A 16 -4.34 -3.22 1.25
CA VAL A 16 -4.73 -3.21 2.67
C VAL A 16 -5.99 -2.37 2.92
N TRP A 17 -6.22 -1.28 2.17
CA TRP A 17 -7.42 -0.46 2.32
C TRP A 17 -8.69 -1.20 1.90
N GLY A 18 -8.60 -2.02 0.85
CA GLY A 18 -9.71 -2.89 0.44
C GLY A 18 -10.03 -3.94 1.51
N ILE A 19 -9.00 -4.49 2.15
CA ILE A 19 -9.17 -5.45 3.25
C ILE A 19 -9.82 -4.76 4.46
N ILE A 20 -9.33 -3.58 4.86
CA ILE A 20 -9.90 -2.79 5.97
C ILE A 20 -11.38 -2.48 5.70
N ALA A 21 -11.72 -2.06 4.47
CA ALA A 21 -13.10 -1.79 4.08
C ALA A 21 -14.00 -3.05 4.15
N ALA A 22 -13.41 -4.24 3.99
CA ALA A 22 -14.13 -5.51 4.07
C ALA A 22 -14.29 -6.04 5.52
N LEU A 23 -13.48 -5.58 6.49
CA LEU A 23 -13.52 -6.06 7.88
C LEU A 23 -14.89 -5.95 8.57
N PRO A 24 -15.73 -4.92 8.33
CA PRO A 24 -17.05 -4.86 8.96
C PRO A 24 -18.05 -5.93 8.47
N PHE A 25 -17.74 -6.64 7.38
CA PHE A 25 -18.61 -7.64 6.76
C PHE A 25 -18.26 -9.09 7.14
N ILE A 26 -17.28 -9.27 8.03
CA ILE A 26 -16.90 -10.58 8.58
C ILE A 26 -17.33 -10.67 10.05
N ASP A 27 -17.65 -11.88 10.50
CA ASP A 27 -18.17 -12.15 11.86
C ASP A 27 -17.03 -12.19 12.89
N ILE A 28 -16.46 -11.02 13.19
CA ILE A 28 -15.43 -10.83 14.21
C ILE A 28 -15.81 -9.68 15.15
N SER A 29 -15.26 -9.69 16.36
CA SER A 29 -15.55 -8.67 17.36
C SER A 29 -15.00 -7.31 16.98
N LYS A 30 -15.57 -6.24 17.56
CA LYS A 30 -15.07 -4.87 17.37
C LYS A 30 -13.61 -4.70 17.81
N GLY A 31 -13.19 -5.43 18.84
CA GLY A 31 -11.80 -5.44 19.30
C GLY A 31 -10.85 -6.04 18.27
N GLU A 32 -11.26 -7.13 17.62
CA GLU A 32 -10.49 -7.76 16.54
C GLU A 32 -10.44 -6.88 15.29
N ILE A 33 -11.54 -6.22 14.91
CA ILE A 33 -11.55 -5.24 13.81
C ILE A 33 -10.55 -4.12 14.07
N ALA A 34 -10.53 -3.57 15.29
CA ALA A 34 -9.61 -2.49 15.65
C ALA A 34 -8.15 -2.96 15.56
N ALA A 35 -7.83 -4.12 16.15
CA ALA A 35 -6.49 -4.70 16.11
C ALA A 35 -6.03 -5.01 14.67
N ALA A 36 -6.89 -5.66 13.87
CA ALA A 36 -6.61 -5.98 12.47
C ALA A 36 -6.40 -4.73 11.64
N THR A 37 -7.21 -3.69 11.83
CA THR A 37 -7.06 -2.40 11.14
C THR A 37 -5.71 -1.77 11.47
N THR A 38 -5.30 -1.74 12.74
CA THR A 38 -4.00 -1.21 13.15
C THR A 38 -2.84 -1.94 12.47
N VAL A 39 -2.87 -3.28 12.48
CA VAL A 39 -1.82 -4.10 11.83
C VAL A 39 -1.79 -3.87 10.32
N LEU A 40 -2.96 -3.84 9.67
CA LEU A 40 -3.08 -3.62 8.23
C LEU A 40 -2.53 -2.25 7.82
N ILE A 41 -2.86 -1.18 8.55
CA ILE A 41 -2.35 0.17 8.28
C ILE A 41 -0.82 0.19 8.39
N ILE A 42 -0.26 -0.31 9.51
CA ILE A 42 1.19 -0.33 9.73
C ILE A 42 1.88 -1.13 8.61
N SER A 43 1.35 -2.30 8.26
CA SER A 43 1.91 -3.13 7.19
C SER A 43 1.85 -2.45 5.83
N GLY A 44 0.75 -1.74 5.54
CA GLY A 44 0.58 -0.96 4.32
C GLY A 44 1.65 0.10 4.19
N GLU A 45 1.91 0.86 5.25
CA GLU A 45 2.94 1.90 5.21
C GLU A 45 4.35 1.36 5.14
N VAL A 46 4.64 0.25 5.83
CA VAL A 46 5.94 -0.43 5.69
C VAL A 46 6.16 -0.89 4.25
N LEU A 47 5.16 -1.49 3.62
CA LEU A 47 5.21 -1.90 2.21
C LEU A 47 5.38 -0.70 1.28
N PHE A 48 4.66 0.40 1.55
CA PHE A 48 4.76 1.61 0.74
C PHE A 48 6.17 2.20 0.80
N VAL A 49 6.74 2.38 2.00
CA VAL A 49 8.10 2.89 2.19
C VAL A 49 9.14 1.96 1.56
N ALA A 50 8.98 0.64 1.72
CA ALA A 50 9.85 -0.34 1.08
C ALA A 50 9.74 -0.28 -0.46
N SER A 51 8.54 -0.05 -1.00
CA SER A 51 8.34 0.16 -2.45
C SER A 51 9.09 1.41 -2.92
N ILE A 52 9.11 2.47 -2.12
CA ILE A 52 9.84 3.70 -2.46
C ILE A 52 11.33 3.40 -2.62
N ALA A 53 11.91 2.71 -1.64
CA ALA A 53 13.32 2.33 -1.64
C ALA A 53 13.67 1.39 -2.80
N LEU A 54 12.80 0.41 -3.12
CA LEU A 54 13.05 -0.58 -4.16
C LEU A 54 12.89 -0.05 -5.60
N LEU A 55 11.94 0.86 -5.82
CA LEU A 55 11.64 1.42 -7.13
C LEU A 55 12.59 2.56 -7.52
N GLY A 56 13.05 3.34 -6.53
CA GLY A 56 14.02 4.41 -6.74
C GLY A 56 13.51 5.60 -7.58
N LYS A 57 14.36 6.63 -7.69
CA LYS A 57 13.98 7.93 -8.27
C LYS A 57 13.49 7.85 -9.72
N GLU A 58 14.07 6.96 -10.51
CA GLU A 58 13.72 6.76 -11.93
C GLU A 58 12.23 6.41 -12.08
N VAL A 59 11.77 5.34 -11.42
CA VAL A 59 10.38 4.88 -11.50
C VAL A 59 9.41 5.90 -10.90
N TRP A 60 9.76 6.49 -9.75
CA TRP A 60 8.91 7.52 -9.15
C TRP A 60 8.80 8.79 -10.01
N GLY A 61 9.84 9.12 -10.78
CA GLY A 61 9.79 10.17 -11.78
C GLY A 61 8.72 9.89 -12.84
N HIS A 62 8.68 8.67 -13.37
CA HIS A 62 7.65 8.25 -14.32
C HIS A 62 6.25 8.25 -13.71
N ILE A 63 6.07 7.70 -12.51
CA ILE A 63 4.78 7.70 -11.81
C ILE A 63 4.27 9.13 -11.63
N LYS A 64 5.11 10.05 -11.13
CA LYS A 64 4.73 11.46 -10.95
C LYS A 64 4.43 12.16 -12.26
N ALA A 65 5.14 11.83 -13.34
CA ALA A 65 4.89 12.40 -14.66
C ALA A 65 3.50 12.04 -15.21
N ILE A 66 2.93 10.88 -14.85
CA ILE A 66 1.55 10.51 -15.23
C ILE A 66 0.53 11.47 -14.64
N PHE A 67 0.73 11.91 -13.40
CA PHE A 67 -0.21 12.79 -12.69
C PHE A 67 0.12 14.28 -12.83
N THR A 68 1.28 14.63 -13.39
CA THR A 68 1.65 16.01 -13.65
C THR A 68 1.04 16.47 -14.98
N ARG A 69 0.01 17.31 -14.91
CA ARG A 69 -0.53 18.01 -16.09
C ARG A 69 0.57 18.91 -16.66
N LYS A 70 0.95 18.71 -17.93
CA LYS A 70 1.75 19.70 -18.66
C LYS A 70 0.99 21.04 -18.62
N LYS A 71 1.59 22.05 -17.99
CA LYS A 71 1.13 23.44 -18.11
C LYS A 71 1.29 23.90 -19.54
#